data_AF-A0A5M8P7Y3-F1
#
_entry.id   AF-A0A5M8P7Y3-F1
#
_cell.length_a   1.000
_cell.length_b   1.000
_cell.length_c   1.000
_cell.angle_alpha   90.00
_cell.angle_beta   90.00
_cell.angle_gamma   90.00
#
_symmetry.space_group_name_H-M   'P 1'
#
loop_
_entity.id
_entity.type
_entity.pdbx_description
1 polymer ?
#
loop_
_entity_poly.entity_id
_entity_poly.type
_entity_poly.pdbx_seq_one_letter_code
_entity_poly.pdbx_strand_id
1 'polypeptide(L)'
;MEDRIASYTEAVGKLPVEAVLLACGNFKSGKVKGQSLRYLPTCPEFTKEAERCAWELSRAAMPPARRIELKPAKPPSPPLTKEKLEVLLDGIDDEELQRAMRRLFRHVEKRG
;
A
#
# COMPACT_ATOMS: atom_id res chain seq x y z
N MET A 1 -28.18 -19.01 -24.08
CA MET A 1 -28.35 -18.58 -22.67
C MET A 1 -27.38 -19.35 -21.77
N GLU A 2 -27.13 -20.63 -22.06
CA GLU A 2 -26.21 -21.52 -21.35
C GLU A 2 -24.76 -21.01 -21.31
N ASP A 3 -24.22 -20.46 -22.40
CA ASP A 3 -22.85 -19.90 -22.44
C ASP A 3 -22.63 -18.75 -21.46
N ARG A 4 -23.67 -17.96 -21.18
CA ARG A 4 -23.58 -16.85 -20.22
C ARG A 4 -23.49 -17.38 -18.79
N ILE A 5 -24.26 -18.40 -18.45
CA ILE A 5 -24.21 -18.99 -17.10
C ILE A 5 -22.84 -19.61 -16.87
N ALA A 6 -22.32 -20.38 -17.83
CA ALA A 6 -20.98 -20.96 -17.76
C ALA A 6 -19.91 -19.89 -17.53
N SER A 7 -19.95 -18.79 -18.30
CA SER A 7 -19.01 -17.67 -18.17
C SER A 7 -19.03 -17.00 -16.78
N TYR A 8 -20.21 -16.75 -16.20
CA TYR A 8 -20.29 -16.20 -14.84
C TYR A 8 -19.80 -17.21 -13.81
N THR A 9 -20.15 -18.49 -13.96
CA THR A 9 -19.78 -19.54 -13.01
C THR A 9 -18.25 -19.75 -13.00
N GLU A 10 -17.60 -19.68 -14.16
CA GLU A 10 -16.15 -19.74 -14.26
C GLU A 10 -15.48 -18.48 -13.66
N ALA A 11 -16.01 -17.30 -13.98
CA ALA A 11 -15.44 -16.03 -13.52
C ALA A 11 -15.52 -15.85 -12.00
N VAL A 12 -16.65 -16.20 -11.38
CA VAL A 12 -16.86 -16.06 -9.93
C VAL A 12 -16.61 -17.33 -9.14
N GLY A 13 -16.40 -18.47 -9.79
CA GLY A 13 -16.27 -19.78 -9.14
C GLY A 13 -15.04 -19.93 -8.23
N LYS A 14 -14.07 -19.01 -8.34
CA LYS A 14 -12.89 -18.94 -7.47
C LYS A 14 -13.09 -18.04 -6.24
N LEU A 15 -14.23 -17.34 -6.15
CA LEU A 15 -14.53 -16.39 -5.09
C LEU A 15 -15.41 -17.01 -3.99
N PRO A 16 -15.33 -16.52 -2.74
CA PRO A 16 -16.24 -16.94 -1.67
C PRO A 16 -17.70 -16.68 -2.02
N VAL A 17 -18.60 -17.59 -1.65
CA VAL A 17 -20.04 -17.48 -1.92
C VAL A 17 -20.62 -16.22 -1.29
N GLU A 18 -20.15 -15.85 -0.10
CA GLU A 18 -20.53 -14.65 0.63
C GLU A 18 -20.21 -13.38 -0.17
N ALA A 19 -19.07 -13.35 -0.86
CA ALA A 19 -18.67 -12.24 -1.70
C ALA A 19 -19.58 -12.08 -2.92
N VAL A 20 -19.97 -13.21 -3.54
CA VAL A 20 -20.91 -13.23 -4.67
C VAL A 20 -22.30 -12.75 -4.25
N LEU A 21 -22.79 -13.19 -3.09
CA LEU A 21 -24.08 -12.75 -2.53
C LEU A 21 -24.07 -11.26 -2.17
N LEU A 22 -22.98 -10.75 -1.60
CA LEU A 22 -22.81 -9.33 -1.31
C LEU A 22 -22.77 -8.48 -2.59
N ALA A 23 -22.04 -8.91 -3.61
CA ALA A 23 -22.02 -8.24 -4.90
C ALA A 23 -23.44 -8.16 -5.49
N CYS A 24 -24.18 -9.28 -5.52
CA CYS A 24 -25.60 -9.30 -5.89
C CYS A 24 -26.45 -8.27 -5.13
N GLY A 25 -26.26 -8.17 -3.81
CA GLY A 25 -26.94 -7.19 -2.97
C GLY A 25 -26.58 -5.74 -3.31
N ASN A 26 -25.31 -5.45 -3.57
CA ASN A 26 -24.82 -4.12 -3.94
C ASN A 26 -25.38 -3.67 -5.29
N PHE A 27 -25.43 -4.57 -6.26
CA PHE A 27 -26.07 -4.33 -7.57
C PHE A 27 -27.56 -4.03 -7.42
N LYS A 28 -28.30 -4.85 -6.67
CA LYS A 28 -29.74 -4.65 -6.42
C LYS A 28 -30.04 -3.33 -5.70
N SER A 29 -29.15 -2.88 -4.83
CA SER A 29 -29.31 -1.65 -4.06
C SER A 29 -28.69 -0.40 -4.70
N GLY A 30 -28.05 -0.53 -5.88
CA GLY A 30 -27.43 0.60 -6.58
C GLY A 30 -26.21 1.17 -5.87
N LYS A 31 -25.55 0.38 -5.02
CA LYS A 31 -24.35 0.80 -4.26
C LYS A 31 -23.08 0.78 -5.10
N VAL A 32 -23.10 0.15 -6.27
CA VAL A 32 -21.97 0.07 -7.19
C VAL A 32 -21.83 1.41 -7.93
N LYS A 33 -20.73 2.12 -7.68
CA LYS A 33 -20.48 3.45 -8.27
C LYS A 33 -20.49 3.39 -9.80
N GLY A 34 -21.18 4.34 -10.43
CA GLY A 34 -21.19 4.49 -11.88
C GLY A 34 -22.14 3.54 -12.62
N GLN A 35 -22.90 2.71 -11.91
CA GLN A 35 -23.84 1.80 -12.54
C GLN A 35 -25.30 2.28 -12.38
N SER A 36 -26.06 2.16 -13.46
CA SER A 36 -27.49 2.43 -13.46
C SER A 36 -28.29 1.21 -13.03
N LEU A 37 -29.28 1.41 -12.15
CA LEU A 37 -30.26 0.38 -11.77
C LEU A 37 -31.13 -0.11 -12.94
N ARG A 38 -31.09 0.57 -14.09
CA ARG A 38 -31.89 0.22 -15.27
C ARG A 38 -31.31 -0.96 -16.07
N TYR A 39 -30.04 -1.28 -15.86
CA TYR A 39 -29.34 -2.32 -16.63
C TYR A 39 -28.74 -3.37 -15.71
N LEU A 40 -28.81 -4.63 -16.15
CA LEU A 40 -28.13 -5.73 -15.47
C LEU A 40 -26.60 -5.56 -15.61
N PRO A 41 -25.82 -5.91 -14.59
CA PRO A 41 -24.37 -5.88 -14.69
C PRO A 41 -23.87 -6.88 -15.73
N THR A 42 -22.84 -6.48 -16.48
CA THR A 42 -22.08 -7.38 -17.33
C THR A 42 -21.21 -8.33 -16.49
N CYS A 43 -20.77 -9.45 -17.08
CA CYS A 43 -19.94 -10.44 -16.38
C CYS A 43 -18.67 -9.82 -15.77
N PRO A 44 -17.93 -8.94 -16.49
CA PRO A 44 -16.75 -8.29 -15.92
C PRO A 44 -17.08 -7.32 -14.78
N GLU A 45 -18.19 -6.57 -14.87
CA GLU A 45 -18.61 -5.65 -13.81
C GLU A 45 -18.99 -6.41 -12.54
N PHE A 46 -19.73 -7.50 -12.71
CA PHE A 46 -20.13 -8.35 -11.60
C PHE A 46 -18.93 -9.00 -10.92
N THR A 47 -17.99 -9.54 -11.71
CA THR A 47 -16.78 -10.19 -11.19
C THR A 47 -15.91 -9.21 -10.40
N LYS A 48 -15.71 -7.97 -10.90
CA LYS A 48 -14.95 -6.94 -10.19
C LYS A 48 -15.55 -6.56 -8.83
N GLU A 49 -16.87 -6.43 -8.76
CA GLU A 49 -17.53 -6.13 -7.48
C GLU A 49 -17.43 -7.33 -6.52
N ALA A 50 -17.56 -8.56 -7.02
CA ALA A 50 -17.39 -9.77 -6.22
C ALA A 50 -15.96 -9.89 -5.66
N GLU A 51 -14.93 -9.59 -6.46
CA GLU A 51 -13.53 -9.50 -6.00
C GLU A 51 -13.34 -8.45 -4.90
N ARG A 52 -13.97 -7.27 -5.06
CA ARG A 52 -13.94 -6.23 -4.03
C ARG A 52 -14.57 -6.71 -2.73
N CYS A 53 -15.74 -7.34 -2.80
CA CYS A 53 -16.42 -7.90 -1.63
C CYS A 53 -15.59 -9.00 -0.97
N ALA A 54 -14.93 -9.87 -1.75
CA ALA A 54 -14.05 -10.91 -1.21
C ALA A 54 -12.86 -10.30 -0.45
N TRP A 55 -12.25 -9.24 -1.00
CA TRP A 55 -11.18 -8.51 -0.32
C TRP A 55 -11.65 -7.83 0.96
N GLU A 56 -12.81 -7.18 0.95
CA GLU A 56 -13.41 -6.54 2.13
C GLU A 56 -13.69 -7.56 3.25
N LEU A 57 -14.24 -8.72 2.90
CA LEU A 57 -14.48 -9.81 3.85
C LEU A 57 -13.18 -10.35 4.46
N SER A 58 -12.16 -10.58 3.63
CA SER A 58 -10.84 -11.02 4.09
C SER A 58 -10.21 -10.00 5.03
N ARG A 59 -10.29 -8.71 4.68
CA ARG A 59 -9.80 -7.61 5.52
C ARG A 59 -10.55 -7.51 6.85
N ALA A 60 -11.87 -7.71 6.85
CA ALA A 60 -12.67 -7.68 8.07
C ALA A 60 -12.39 -8.87 9.00
N ALA A 61 -12.04 -10.03 8.42
CA ALA A 61 -11.67 -11.22 9.17
C ALA A 61 -10.23 -11.18 9.71
N MET A 62 -9.38 -10.25 9.26
CA MET A 62 -8.03 -10.11 9.80
C MET A 62 -8.08 -9.57 11.24
N PRO A 63 -7.35 -10.19 12.18
CA PRO A 63 -7.24 -9.68 13.53
C PRO A 63 -6.65 -8.26 13.48
N PRO A 64 -7.11 -7.34 14.36
CA PRO A 64 -6.54 -6.00 14.42
C PRO A 64 -5.03 -6.12 14.58
N ALA A 65 -4.28 -5.43 13.71
CA ALA A 65 -2.83 -5.43 13.77
C ALA A 65 -2.40 -5.07 15.20
N ARG A 66 -1.68 -5.98 15.86
CA ARG A 66 -1.14 -5.73 17.20
C ARG A 66 -0.37 -4.42 17.13
N ARG A 67 -0.75 -3.45 17.97
CA ARG A 67 -0.08 -2.15 18.05
C ARG A 67 1.38 -2.41 18.41
N ILE A 68 2.27 -2.32 17.43
CA ILE A 68 3.71 -2.37 17.67
C ILE A 68 4.04 -1.03 18.33
N GLU A 69 4.24 -1.03 19.63
CA GLU A 69 4.83 0.11 20.33
C GLU A 69 6.25 0.27 19.80
N LEU A 70 6.42 1.18 18.84
CA LEU A 70 7.73 1.65 18.41
C LEU A 70 8.40 2.24 19.65
N LYS A 71 9.35 1.50 20.24
CA LYS A 71 10.23 2.04 21.29
C LYS A 71 10.78 3.37 20.80
N PRO A 72 10.83 4.42 21.64
CA PRO A 72 11.33 5.72 21.24
C PRO A 72 12.72 5.55 20.64
N ALA A 73 12.93 6.17 19.48
CA ALA A 73 14.20 6.16 18.77
C ALA A 73 15.33 6.53 19.75
N LYS A 74 16.47 5.85 19.60
CA LYS A 74 17.72 6.14 20.33
C LYS A 74 17.92 7.66 20.48
N PRO A 75 18.45 8.13 21.62
CA PRO A 75 18.75 9.55 21.80
C PRO A 75 19.60 10.06 20.63
N PRO A 76 19.41 11.32 20.22
CA PRO A 76 20.14 11.90 19.10
C PRO A 76 21.63 11.65 19.30
N SER A 77 22.24 10.97 18.34
CA SER A 77 23.68 10.76 18.31
C SER A 77 24.39 12.10 18.52
N PRO A 78 25.48 12.14 19.30
CA PRO A 78 26.21 13.38 19.52
C PRO A 78 26.57 14.02 18.18
N PRO A 79 26.48 15.36 18.05
CA PRO A 79 26.73 16.05 16.80
C PRO A 79 28.11 15.67 16.26
N LEU A 80 28.17 15.37 14.96
CA LEU A 80 29.42 15.07 14.27
C LEU A 80 30.32 16.31 14.38
N THR A 81 31.51 16.17 14.95
CA THR A 81 32.48 17.27 15.04
C THR A 81 33.31 17.32 13.76
N LYS A 82 33.84 18.50 13.42
CA LYS A 82 34.71 18.69 12.25
C LYS A 82 35.90 17.72 12.27
N GLU A 83 36.50 17.48 13.42
CA GLU A 83 37.60 16.52 13.60
C GLU A 83 37.21 15.09 13.21
N LYS A 84 36.01 14.64 13.61
CA LYS A 84 35.51 13.31 13.24
C LYS A 84 35.20 13.20 11.76
N LEU A 85 34.77 14.29 11.12
CA LEU A 85 34.59 14.32 9.68
C LEU A 85 35.93 14.18 8.95
N GLU A 86 36.95 14.94 9.34
CA GLU A 86 38.27 14.86 8.68
C GLU A 86 38.87 13.46 8.79
N VAL A 87 38.74 12.78 9.94
CA VAL A 87 39.18 11.37 10.10
C VAL A 87 38.43 10.42 9.16
N LEU A 88 37.14 10.64 8.91
CA LEU A 88 36.36 9.81 7.98
C LEU A 88 36.71 10.08 6.52
N LEU A 89 37.15 11.31 6.19
CA LEU A 89 37.54 11.69 4.84
C LEU A 89 38.97 11.24 4.49
N ASP A 90 39.84 11.07 5.49
CA ASP A 90 41.23 10.65 5.32
C ASP A 90 41.35 9.24 4.69
N GLY A 91 40.32 8.39 4.82
CA GLY A 91 40.27 7.05 4.21
C GLY A 91 39.59 6.99 2.84
N ILE A 92 39.22 8.13 2.25
CA ILE A 92 38.49 8.19 0.97
C ILE A 92 39.40 8.80 -0.09
N ASP A 93 39.81 8.04 -1.10
CA ASP A 93 40.69 8.53 -2.18
C ASP A 93 39.99 9.44 -3.21
N ASP A 94 38.67 9.60 -3.10
CA ASP A 94 37.87 10.44 -4.00
C ASP A 94 37.73 11.89 -3.49
N GLU A 95 38.49 12.81 -4.09
CA GLU A 95 38.47 14.24 -3.76
C GLU A 95 37.11 14.92 -3.99
N GLU A 96 36.33 14.45 -4.97
CA GLU A 96 35.03 15.05 -5.29
C GLU A 96 34.00 14.68 -4.21
N LEU A 97 34.03 13.42 -3.77
CA LEU A 97 33.24 12.93 -2.65
C LEU A 97 33.63 13.64 -1.34
N GLN A 98 34.93 13.78 -1.06
CA GLN A 98 35.40 14.53 0.11
C GLN A 98 34.89 15.98 0.09
N ARG A 99 34.94 16.65 -1.06
CA ARG A 99 34.48 18.04 -1.21
C ARG A 99 32.96 18.15 -1.02
N ALA A 100 32.18 17.19 -1.52
CA ALA A 100 30.73 17.14 -1.32
C ALA A 100 30.36 16.96 0.17
N MET A 101 31.04 16.04 0.87
CA MET A 101 30.82 15.78 2.30
C MET A 101 31.16 17.00 3.16
N ARG A 102 32.26 17.71 2.88
CA ARG A 102 32.61 18.99 3.56
C ARG A 102 31.58 20.11 3.31
N ARG A 103 30.93 20.13 2.14
CA ARG A 103 29.87 21.11 1.83
C ARG A 103 28.58 20.80 2.59
N LEU A 104 28.18 19.53 2.64
CA LEU A 104 27.02 19.07 3.39
C LEU A 104 27.18 19.35 4.88
N PHE A 105 28.36 19.05 5.45
CA PHE A 105 28.64 19.31 6.85
C PHE A 105 28.49 20.80 7.22
N ARG A 106 29.09 21.71 6.44
CA ARG A 106 28.95 23.16 6.63
C ARG A 106 27.50 23.66 6.51
N HIS A 107 26.65 22.98 5.74
CA HIS A 107 25.25 23.34 5.61
C HIS A 107 24.45 22.93 6.86
N VAL A 108 24.79 21.79 7.45
CA VAL A 108 24.18 21.30 8.69
C VAL A 108 24.61 22.15 9.89
N GLU A 109 25.89 22.53 9.99
CA GLU A 109 26.38 23.43 11.05
C GLU A 109 25.75 24.83 11.01
N LYS A 110 25.31 25.32 9.85
CA LYS A 110 24.65 26.64 9.73
C LYS A 110 23.17 26.63 10.10
N ARG A 111 22.55 25.45 10.24
CA ARG A 111 21.10 25.30 10.49
C ARG A 111 20.77 24.77 11.89
N GLY A 112 21.77 24.26 12.63
CA GLY A 112 21.65 23.89 14.04
C GLY A 112 22.08 25.04 14.94
#